data_AF-S0GIB5-F1
#
_entry.id   AF-S0GIB5-F1
#
_cell.length_a   1.000
_cell.length_b   1.000
_cell.length_c   1.000
_cell.angle_alpha   90.00
_cell.angle_beta   90.00
_cell.angle_gamma   90.00
#
_symmetry.space_group_name_H-M   'P 1'
#
loop_
_entity.id
_entity.type
_entity.pdbx_description
1 polymer ?
#
loop_
_entity_poly.entity_id
_entity_poly.type
_entity_poly.pdbx_seq_one_letter_code
_entity_poly.pdbx_strand_id
1 'polypeptide(L)'
;MKEGQPVKLHGVDVRIMDEEQAWHLNRLKMKQNIHIAWDLPQLDLTERLKEMVKYVKPYKITCYVLIGFNSTVEQDLFRLNVLRELGITPFVIPFRDYGNERTPTRYERDLARWANRMWLFKSSSFEDYTPRKGFKCGEYLK
;
A
#
# COMPACT_ATOMS: atom_id res chain seq x y z
N MET A 1 -14.83 9.67 -25.63
CA MET A 1 -14.15 8.38 -25.35
C MET A 1 -14.89 7.31 -26.13
N LYS A 2 -14.22 6.32 -26.75
CA LYS A 2 -14.95 5.21 -27.40
C LYS A 2 -15.56 4.31 -26.32
N GLU A 3 -16.76 3.79 -26.56
CA GLU A 3 -17.38 2.82 -25.65
C GLU A 3 -16.45 1.61 -25.47
N GLY A 4 -16.31 1.15 -24.22
CA GLY A 4 -15.44 0.01 -23.88
C GLY A 4 -13.92 0.26 -23.96
N GLN A 5 -13.48 1.49 -24.27
CA GLN A 5 -12.06 1.84 -24.29
C GLN A 5 -11.43 1.69 -22.90
N PRO A 6 -10.34 0.91 -22.75
CA PRO A 6 -9.67 0.77 -21.47
C PRO A 6 -9.07 2.10 -20.97
N VAL A 7 -9.30 2.40 -19.69
CA VAL A 7 -8.86 3.64 -19.03
C VAL A 7 -7.60 3.39 -18.20
N LYS A 8 -6.69 4.36 -18.16
CA LYS A 8 -5.55 4.40 -17.23
C LYS A 8 -5.69 5.65 -16.37
N LEU A 9 -5.89 5.46 -15.08
CA LEU A 9 -5.85 6.54 -14.09
C LEU A 9 -4.43 6.64 -13.53
N HIS A 10 -3.97 7.88 -13.30
CA HIS A 10 -2.63 8.16 -12.75
C HIS A 10 -2.61 8.19 -11.22
N GLY A 11 -3.78 8.22 -10.58
CA GLY A 11 -3.99 8.17 -9.14
C GLY A 11 -5.46 8.43 -8.85
N VAL A 12 -5.98 7.82 -7.79
CA VAL A 12 -7.32 8.08 -7.26
C VAL A 12 -7.16 8.52 -5.81
N ASP A 13 -7.71 9.68 -5.48
CA ASP A 13 -7.68 10.20 -4.11
C ASP A 13 -8.86 9.61 -3.31
N VAL A 14 -8.56 8.65 -2.46
CA VAL A 14 -9.56 7.95 -1.64
C VAL A 14 -10.20 8.87 -0.58
N ARG A 15 -9.57 10.00 -0.23
CA ARG A 15 -10.05 10.90 0.83
C ARG A 15 -11.35 11.61 0.48
N ILE A 16 -11.55 11.86 -0.82
CA ILE A 16 -12.69 12.59 -1.37
C ILE A 16 -13.63 11.66 -2.16
N MET A 17 -13.41 10.35 -2.09
CA MET A 17 -14.18 9.39 -2.88
C MET A 17 -15.54 9.11 -2.24
N ASP A 18 -16.60 9.18 -3.04
CA ASP A 18 -17.96 8.81 -2.64
C ASP A 18 -18.39 7.44 -3.23
N GLU A 19 -19.58 6.99 -2.83
CA GLU A 19 -20.18 5.73 -3.27
C GLU A 19 -20.42 5.67 -4.79
N GLU A 20 -20.92 6.76 -5.39
CA GLU A 20 -21.21 6.83 -6.83
C GLU A 20 -19.92 6.68 -7.64
N GLN A 21 -18.88 7.42 -7.26
CA GLN A 21 -17.55 7.35 -7.86
C GLN A 21 -16.97 5.94 -7.74
N ALA A 22 -17.03 5.32 -6.55
CA ALA A 22 -16.52 3.97 -6.33
C ALA A 22 -17.27 2.91 -7.16
N TRP A 23 -18.59 3.05 -7.28
CA TRP A 23 -19.43 2.18 -8.10
C TRP A 23 -19.06 2.25 -9.58
N HIS A 24 -18.91 3.46 -10.12
CA HIS A 24 -18.49 3.65 -11.51
C HIS A 24 -17.07 3.16 -11.75
N LEU A 25 -16.16 3.44 -10.81
CA LEU A 25 -14.75 3.06 -10.91
C LEU A 25 -14.57 1.54 -11.06
N ASN A 26 -15.36 0.72 -10.34
CA ASN A 26 -15.28 -0.73 -10.46
C ASN A 26 -15.74 -1.26 -11.84
N ARG A 27 -16.63 -0.54 -12.52
CA ARG A 27 -17.20 -0.90 -13.83
C ARG A 27 -16.30 -0.50 -15.00
N LEU A 28 -15.38 0.44 -14.80
CA LEU A 28 -14.43 0.83 -15.83
C LEU A 28 -13.52 -0.36 -16.20
N LYS A 29 -13.31 -0.53 -17.50
CA LYS A 29 -12.28 -1.44 -18.01
C LYS A 29 -10.93 -0.76 -17.80
N MET A 30 -10.18 -1.20 -16.80
CA MET A 30 -8.90 -0.60 -16.48
C MET A 30 -7.75 -1.23 -17.27
N LYS A 31 -6.78 -0.42 -17.73
CA LYS A 31 -5.52 -0.89 -18.33
C LYS A 31 -4.54 -1.47 -17.30
N GLN A 32 -4.69 -1.07 -16.04
CA GLN A 32 -3.83 -1.43 -14.91
C GLN A 32 -4.63 -1.36 -13.61
N ASN A 33 -4.02 -1.70 -12.49
CA ASN A 33 -4.65 -1.50 -11.19
C ASN A 33 -4.99 -0.02 -10.93
N ILE A 34 -6.02 0.21 -10.14
CA ILE A 34 -6.35 1.52 -9.57
C ILE A 34 -5.28 1.83 -8.54
N HIS A 35 -4.55 2.91 -8.77
CA HIS A 35 -3.50 3.34 -7.85
C HIS A 35 -4.04 4.39 -6.88
N ILE A 36 -3.87 4.14 -5.60
CA ILE A 36 -4.15 5.08 -4.50
C ILE A 36 -2.87 5.28 -3.68
N ALA A 37 -2.86 6.24 -2.76
CA ALA A 37 -1.72 6.47 -1.88
C ALA A 37 -2.15 6.69 -0.42
N TRP A 38 -1.34 6.18 0.51
CA TRP A 38 -1.44 6.43 1.94
C TRP A 38 -0.15 7.09 2.44
N ASP A 39 0.11 8.30 1.95
CA ASP A 39 1.37 9.02 2.15
C ASP A 39 1.48 9.64 3.55
N LEU A 40 0.36 10.06 4.15
CA LEU A 40 0.34 10.72 5.46
C LEU A 40 0.00 9.69 6.55
N PRO A 41 0.99 9.22 7.35
CA PRO A 41 0.74 8.22 8.39
C PRO A 41 -0.13 8.72 9.53
N GLN A 42 -0.24 10.04 9.70
CA GLN A 42 -1.08 10.68 10.72
C GLN A 42 -2.58 10.68 10.34
N LEU A 43 -2.89 10.45 9.07
CA LEU A 43 -4.26 10.38 8.61
C LEU A 43 -4.67 8.92 8.49
N ASP A 44 -5.57 8.46 9.35
CA ASP A 44 -6.11 7.11 9.25
C ASP A 44 -7.13 7.03 8.11
N LEU A 45 -6.81 6.26 7.07
CA LEU A 45 -7.67 6.03 5.91
C LEU A 45 -8.50 4.75 6.02
N THR A 46 -8.46 4.04 7.15
CA THR A 46 -9.10 2.72 7.33
C THR A 46 -10.57 2.72 6.91
N GLU A 47 -11.37 3.67 7.38
CA GLU A 47 -12.81 3.72 7.05
C GLU A 47 -13.04 4.05 5.56
N ARG A 48 -12.23 4.94 4.97
CA ARG A 48 -12.29 5.25 3.53
C ARG A 48 -11.94 4.04 2.66
N LEU A 49 -10.94 3.27 3.07
CA LEU A 49 -10.56 2.04 2.37
C LEU A 49 -11.65 0.96 2.52
N LYS A 50 -12.26 0.83 3.71
CA LYS A 50 -13.42 -0.05 3.92
C LYS A 50 -14.60 0.32 3.03
N GLU A 51 -14.91 1.62 2.91
CA GLU A 51 -15.93 2.14 2.00
C GLU A 51 -15.60 1.79 0.54
N MET A 52 -14.35 2.01 0.11
CA MET A 52 -13.89 1.70 -1.24
C MET A 52 -14.08 0.23 -1.61
N VAL A 53 -13.67 -0.69 -0.73
CA VAL A 53 -13.68 -2.13 -1.05
C VAL A 53 -15.08 -2.75 -1.06
N LYS A 54 -16.11 -2.04 -0.58
CA LYS A 54 -17.52 -2.44 -0.79
C LYS A 54 -17.89 -2.44 -2.27
N TYR A 55 -17.31 -1.54 -3.06
CA TYR A 55 -17.65 -1.36 -4.47
C TYR A 55 -16.53 -1.83 -5.41
N VAL A 56 -15.27 -1.57 -5.06
CA VAL A 56 -14.10 -1.89 -5.89
C VAL A 56 -13.46 -3.17 -5.37
N LYS A 57 -13.33 -4.18 -6.24
CA LYS A 57 -12.69 -5.45 -5.88
C LYS A 57 -11.23 -5.20 -5.42
N PRO A 58 -10.81 -5.66 -4.22
CA PRO A 58 -9.51 -5.32 -3.64
C PRO A 58 -8.29 -5.63 -4.53
N TYR A 59 -8.33 -6.74 -5.28
CA TYR A 59 -7.23 -7.13 -6.16
C TYR A 59 -7.01 -6.16 -7.34
N LYS A 60 -7.98 -5.27 -7.63
CA LYS A 60 -7.83 -4.20 -8.62
C LYS A 60 -7.10 -2.98 -8.06
N ILE A 61 -6.83 -2.93 -6.76
CA ILE A 61 -6.30 -1.76 -6.08
C ILE A 61 -4.83 -2.02 -5.72
N THR A 62 -3.98 -1.05 -6.03
CA THR A 62 -2.62 -0.96 -5.51
C THR A 62 -2.50 0.31 -4.68
N CYS A 63 -2.10 0.19 -3.41
CA CYS A 63 -1.91 1.31 -2.51
C CYS A 63 -0.42 1.61 -2.33
N TYR A 64 0.01 2.79 -2.76
CA TYR A 64 1.33 3.31 -2.49
C TYR A 64 1.46 3.69 -1.01
N VAL A 65 2.51 3.21 -0.35
CA VAL A 65 2.80 3.51 1.06
C VAL A 65 4.22 4.05 1.16
N LEU A 66 4.34 5.34 1.47
CA LEU A 66 5.63 5.96 1.76
C LEU A 66 6.04 5.64 3.21
N ILE A 67 7.28 5.17 3.37
CA ILE A 67 7.90 4.85 4.68
C ILE A 67 9.22 5.59 4.83
N GLY A 68 9.68 5.77 6.07
CA GLY A 68 10.95 6.45 6.36
C GLY A 68 10.94 7.97 6.15
N PHE A 69 9.74 8.53 5.95
CA PHE A 69 9.47 9.97 5.96
C PHE A 69 8.32 10.24 6.92
N ASN A 70 8.63 10.91 8.04
CA ASN A 70 7.66 11.31 9.07
C ASN A 70 6.68 10.18 9.52
N SER A 71 7.16 8.95 9.51
CA SER A 71 6.45 7.72 9.88
C SER A 71 7.23 6.96 10.93
N THR A 72 6.54 6.35 11.88
CA THR A 72 7.13 5.36 12.81
C THR A 72 6.95 3.94 12.28
N VAL A 73 7.69 2.99 12.86
CA VAL A 73 7.58 1.56 12.53
C VAL A 73 6.14 1.07 12.75
N GLU A 74 5.52 1.50 13.84
CA GLU A 74 4.14 1.15 14.20
C GLU A 74 3.15 1.70 13.17
N GLN A 75 3.35 2.94 12.72
CA GLN A 75 2.50 3.54 11.69
C GLN A 75 2.65 2.86 10.33
N ASP A 76 3.86 2.45 9.95
CA ASP A 76 4.09 1.66 8.74
C ASP A 76 3.36 0.32 8.80
N LEU A 77 3.54 -0.41 9.90
CA LEU A 77 2.93 -1.73 10.08
C LEU A 77 1.42 -1.66 10.21
N PHE A 78 0.88 -0.65 10.91
CA PHE A 78 -0.56 -0.40 10.98
C PHE A 78 -1.16 -0.28 9.59
N ARG A 79 -0.62 0.62 8.75
CA ARG A 79 -1.09 0.83 7.37
C ARG A 79 -1.03 -0.47 6.56
N LEU A 80 0.07 -1.21 6.66
CA LEU A 80 0.25 -2.46 5.92
C LEU A 80 -0.67 -3.59 6.41
N ASN A 81 -0.93 -3.68 7.72
CA ASN A 81 -1.85 -4.68 8.26
C ASN A 81 -3.30 -4.39 7.83
N VAL A 82 -3.73 -3.11 7.85
CA VAL A 82 -5.03 -2.70 7.31
C VAL A 82 -5.16 -3.09 5.84
N LEU A 83 -4.14 -2.80 5.01
CA LEU A 83 -4.16 -3.19 3.59
C LEU A 83 -4.22 -4.70 3.40
N ARG A 84 -3.51 -5.48 4.23
CA ARG A 84 -3.57 -6.95 4.22
C ARG A 84 -4.98 -7.45 4.53
N GLU A 85 -5.58 -6.95 5.61
CA GLU A 85 -6.94 -7.33 6.05
C GLU A 85 -7.99 -7.03 4.97
N LEU A 86 -7.85 -5.89 4.28
CA LEU A 86 -8.74 -5.50 3.19
C LEU A 86 -8.42 -6.20 1.85
N GLY A 87 -7.35 -6.99 1.78
CA GLY A 87 -6.91 -7.67 0.56
C GLY A 87 -6.39 -6.73 -0.54
N ILE A 88 -6.00 -5.50 -0.17
CA ILE A 88 -5.44 -4.50 -1.08
C ILE A 88 -3.94 -4.79 -1.27
N THR A 89 -3.44 -4.63 -2.50
CA THR A 89 -2.01 -4.83 -2.79
C THR A 89 -1.22 -3.60 -2.36
N PRO A 90 -0.28 -3.68 -1.40
CA PRO A 90 0.59 -2.56 -1.09
C PRO A 90 1.70 -2.42 -2.14
N PHE A 91 2.20 -1.20 -2.30
CA PHE A 91 3.49 -0.91 -2.91
C PHE A 91 4.24 0.07 -2.02
N VAL A 92 5.12 -0.48 -1.19
CA VAL A 92 5.93 0.24 -0.21
C VAL A 92 7.12 0.89 -0.89
N ILE A 93 7.29 2.18 -0.61
CA ILE A 93 8.35 3.02 -1.16
C ILE A 93 9.15 3.59 0.02
N PRO A 94 10.39 3.16 0.23
CA PRO A 94 11.30 3.85 1.12
C PRO A 94 11.61 5.25 0.62
N PHE A 95 11.46 6.25 1.48
CA PHE A 95 11.77 7.63 1.15
C PHE A 95 13.23 7.81 0.73
N ARG A 96 13.42 8.58 -0.34
CA ARG A 96 14.70 9.10 -0.81
C ARG A 96 14.56 10.61 -0.89
N ASP A 97 15.56 11.31 -0.38
CA ASP A 97 15.70 12.75 -0.57
C ASP A 97 16.06 13.05 -2.04
N TYR A 98 15.83 14.29 -2.46
CA TYR A 98 16.10 14.72 -3.84
C TYR A 98 17.58 14.57 -4.23
N GLY A 99 18.51 14.76 -3.28
CA GLY A 99 19.95 14.61 -3.48
C GLY A 99 20.43 13.16 -3.52
N ASN A 100 19.57 12.20 -3.14
CA ASN A 100 19.94 10.80 -2.87
C ASN A 100 21.06 10.65 -1.81
N GLU A 101 21.17 11.60 -0.88
CA GLU A 101 22.13 11.53 0.22
C GLU A 101 21.67 10.51 1.27
N ARG A 102 20.36 10.40 1.47
CA ARG A 102 19.73 9.43 2.38
C ARG A 102 19.71 8.05 1.74
N THR A 103 20.34 7.11 2.41
CA THR A 103 20.19 5.69 2.09
C THR A 103 19.10 5.06 2.96
N PRO A 104 18.11 4.35 2.37
CA PRO A 104 17.10 3.64 3.14
C PRO A 104 17.70 2.69 4.19
N THR A 105 17.11 2.70 5.38
CA THR A 105 17.55 1.87 6.49
C THR A 105 17.40 0.38 6.16
N ARG A 106 17.98 -0.50 6.99
CA ARG A 106 17.78 -1.95 6.81
C ARG A 106 16.30 -2.33 7.02
N TYR A 107 15.67 -1.77 8.04
CA TYR A 107 14.24 -1.92 8.29
C TYR A 107 13.41 -1.55 7.06
N GLU A 108 13.64 -0.37 6.47
CA GLU A 108 12.87 0.09 5.30
C GLU A 108 13.04 -0.82 4.09
N ARG A 109 14.26 -1.30 3.83
CA ARG A 109 14.54 -2.23 2.74
C ARG A 109 13.89 -3.59 2.96
N ASP A 110 13.95 -4.10 4.19
CA ASP A 110 13.35 -5.39 4.55
C ASP A 110 11.83 -5.31 4.50
N LEU A 111 11.23 -4.22 4.99
CA LEU A 111 9.79 -3.98 4.94
C LEU A 111 9.28 -3.87 3.51
N ALA A 112 9.95 -3.05 2.67
CA ALA A 112 9.60 -2.93 1.26
C ALA A 112 9.73 -4.27 0.52
N ARG A 113 10.79 -5.05 0.80
CA ARG A 113 10.99 -6.36 0.20
C ARG A 113 9.90 -7.36 0.58
N TRP A 114 9.47 -7.36 1.83
CA TRP A 114 8.39 -8.22 2.30
C TRP A 114 7.04 -7.80 1.71
N ALA A 115 6.67 -6.52 1.83
CA ALA A 115 5.38 -6.03 1.41
C ALA A 115 5.18 -6.08 -0.12
N ASN A 116 6.20 -5.75 -0.90
CA ASN A 116 6.09 -5.68 -2.36
C ASN A 116 6.11 -7.07 -3.03
N ARG A 117 6.35 -8.13 -2.27
CA ARG A 117 6.29 -9.52 -2.74
C ARG A 117 5.02 -10.16 -2.21
N MET A 118 3.95 -10.13 -3.01
CA MET A 118 2.61 -10.54 -2.57
C MET A 118 2.53 -11.94 -1.96
N TRP A 119 3.38 -12.88 -2.38
CA TRP A 119 3.41 -14.20 -1.76
C TRP A 119 3.90 -14.12 -0.30
N LEU A 120 4.94 -13.32 -0.01
CA LEU A 120 5.42 -13.10 1.36
C LEU A 120 4.39 -12.32 2.19
N PHE A 121 3.89 -11.22 1.62
CA PHE A 121 2.94 -10.34 2.29
C PHE A 121 1.64 -11.04 2.69
N LYS A 122 1.21 -12.05 1.92
CA LYS A 122 0.03 -12.87 2.22
C LYS A 122 0.33 -14.08 3.12
N SER A 123 1.56 -14.62 3.09
CA SER A 123 1.88 -15.86 3.79
C SER A 123 2.38 -15.67 5.22
N SER A 124 2.95 -14.51 5.57
CA SER A 124 3.54 -14.29 6.90
C SER A 124 3.40 -12.84 7.38
N SER A 125 3.42 -12.66 8.70
CA SER A 125 3.62 -11.36 9.34
C SER A 125 5.00 -10.78 8.99
N PHE A 126 5.17 -9.47 9.23
CA PHE A 126 6.51 -8.87 9.11
C PHE A 126 7.42 -9.39 10.20
N GLU A 127 6.91 -9.60 11.42
CA GLU A 127 7.64 -10.12 12.57
C GLU A 127 8.36 -11.45 12.26
N ASP A 128 7.68 -12.36 11.57
CA ASP A 128 8.23 -13.67 11.21
C ASP A 128 9.07 -13.67 9.93
N TYR A 129 9.05 -12.57 9.18
CA TYR A 129 9.81 -12.48 7.95
C TYR A 129 11.32 -12.55 8.23
N THR A 130 11.99 -13.46 7.52
CA THR A 130 13.42 -13.74 7.68
C THR A 130 14.16 -13.35 6.39
N PRO A 131 14.55 -12.07 6.21
CA PRO A 131 15.22 -11.62 4.98
C PRO A 131 16.64 -12.20 4.82
N ARG A 132 17.23 -12.70 5.90
CA ARG A 132 18.62 -13.17 6.00
C ARG A 132 18.72 -14.25 7.08
N LYS A 133 19.67 -15.18 6.92
CA LYS A 133 19.87 -16.31 7.83
C LYS A 133 20.13 -15.81 9.26
N GLY A 134 19.37 -16.32 10.22
CA GLY A 134 19.53 -16.00 11.64
C GLY A 134 18.96 -14.65 12.07
N PHE A 135 18.19 -13.95 11.24
CA PHE A 135 17.55 -12.68 11.59
C PHE A 135 16.07 -12.68 11.22
N LYS A 136 15.21 -12.46 12.22
CA LYS A 136 13.78 -12.19 12.03
C LYS A 136 13.50 -10.69 12.10
N CYS A 137 12.60 -10.20 11.26
CA CYS A 137 12.22 -8.79 11.24
C CYS A 137 11.49 -8.34 12.51
N GLY A 138 10.99 -9.26 13.36
CA GLY A 138 10.51 -8.94 14.70
C GLY A 138 11.56 -8.29 15.61
N GLU A 139 12.86 -8.42 15.31
CA GLU A 139 13.93 -7.68 16.01
C GLU A 139 13.81 -6.15 15.82
N TYR A 140 13.12 -5.67 14.78
CA TYR A 140 12.89 -4.24 14.60
C TYR A 140 11.78 -3.68 15.49
N LEU A 141 11.02 -4.55 16.18
CA LEU A 141 9.84 -4.18 16.97
C LEU A 141 10.07 -4.25 18.48
N LYS A 142 11.34 -4.38 18.90
CA LYS A 142 11.75 -4.51 20.30
C LYS A 142 12.26 -3.19 20.86
#